data_AF-A0AAJ7JAB4-F1
#
_entry.id   AF-A0AAJ7JAB4-F1
#
_cell.length_a   1.000
_cell.length_b   1.000
_cell.length_c   1.000
_cell.angle_alpha   90.00
_cell.angle_beta   90.00
_cell.angle_gamma   90.00
#
_symmetry.space_group_name_H-M   'P 1'
#
loop_
_entity.id
_entity.type
_entity.pdbx_description
1 polymer ?
#
loop_
_entity_poly.entity_id
_entity_poly.type
_entity_poly.pdbx_seq_one_letter_code
_entity_poly.pdbx_strand_id
1 'polypeptide(L)'
;LVDFGYNHILWVFSGRRGIHCWVCDQRARILSPSERQTVGKYFQIINGGKYTYKKVKLDNRTQYLISSALDMIRPIFVPFIVKEQDILGTNERLAKFLNVIYDAEDREALRSQMETLETSSQRWNTFVCYIENLLDKTKKEHHKYTYLIDEIMLQYTYPRMDIKVTETMNHLLKGPFCVHPKTGKISVPFSISTVDEFSTDNV
;
A
#
# COMPACT_ATOMS: atom_id res chain seq x y z
N LEU A 1 -1.86 -5.84 13.62
CA LEU A 1 -2.23 -5.66 15.05
C LEU A 1 -2.34 -6.99 15.78
N VAL A 2 -2.90 -8.02 15.12
CA VAL A 2 -2.92 -9.41 15.60
C VAL A 2 -1.51 -9.90 15.95
N ASP A 3 -0.49 -9.54 15.17
CA ASP A 3 0.92 -9.91 15.44
C ASP A 3 1.43 -9.39 16.79
N PHE A 4 0.89 -8.25 17.24
CA PHE A 4 1.21 -7.69 18.55
C PHE A 4 0.23 -8.16 19.62
N GLY A 5 -0.94 -8.70 19.25
CA GLY A 5 -2.02 -9.19 20.13
C GLY A 5 -2.90 -8.10 20.75
N TYR A 6 -2.94 -6.90 20.16
CA TYR A 6 -3.74 -5.80 20.71
C TYR A 6 -5.25 -6.05 20.53
N ASN A 7 -6.03 -5.72 21.56
CA ASN A 7 -7.46 -6.01 21.61
C ASN A 7 -8.34 -4.76 21.53
N HIS A 8 -7.86 -3.63 22.06
CA HIS A 8 -8.67 -2.41 22.19
C HIS A 8 -8.26 -1.43 21.09
N ILE A 9 -8.82 -1.61 19.89
CA ILE A 9 -8.47 -0.84 18.70
C ILE A 9 -9.70 -0.05 18.24
N LEU A 10 -9.58 1.27 18.18
CA LEU A 10 -10.63 2.18 17.71
C LEU A 10 -10.21 2.83 16.40
N TRP A 11 -10.95 2.57 15.33
CA TRP A 11 -10.80 3.24 14.04
C TRP A 11 -11.76 4.42 13.93
N VAL A 12 -11.26 5.55 13.46
CA VAL A 12 -12.01 6.81 13.42
C VAL A 12 -11.80 7.49 12.08
N PHE A 13 -12.88 7.90 11.42
CA PHE A 13 -12.79 8.73 10.23
C PHE A 13 -12.25 10.13 10.58
N SER A 14 -11.29 10.64 9.80
CA SER A 14 -10.67 11.95 10.03
C SER A 14 -11.60 13.16 9.78
N GLY A 15 -12.78 12.92 9.20
CA GLY A 15 -13.71 13.95 8.73
C GLY A 15 -13.47 14.42 7.30
N ARG A 16 -12.51 13.82 6.56
CA ARG A 16 -12.27 14.17 5.15
C ARG A 16 -11.86 13.00 4.26
N ARG A 17 -10.62 12.51 4.38
CA ARG A 17 -10.01 11.61 3.36
C ARG A 17 -9.06 10.56 3.94
N GLY A 18 -9.17 10.31 5.24
CA GLY A 18 -8.27 9.41 5.94
C GLY A 18 -8.92 8.89 7.22
N ILE A 19 -8.22 7.95 7.85
CA ILE A 19 -8.66 7.29 9.08
C ILE A 19 -7.54 7.35 10.12
N HIS A 20 -7.93 7.38 11.39
CA HIS A 20 -7.03 7.30 12.53
C HIS A 20 -7.26 5.98 13.26
N CYS A 21 -6.19 5.39 13.79
CA CYS A 21 -6.24 4.19 14.60
C CYS A 21 -5.75 4.52 16.01
N TRP A 22 -6.57 4.24 17.01
CA TRP A 22 -6.21 4.38 18.43
C TRP A 22 -6.07 2.98 19.02
N VAL A 23 -4.86 2.62 19.43
CA VAL A 23 -4.60 1.38 20.16
C VAL A 23 -4.57 1.69 21.65
N CYS A 24 -5.59 1.23 22.36
CA CYS A 24 -5.91 1.61 23.73
C CYS A 24 -5.48 0.57 24.76
N ASP A 25 -4.88 -0.55 24.38
CA ASP A 25 -4.33 -1.54 25.32
C ASP A 25 -3.33 -0.89 26.31
N GLN A 26 -3.37 -1.27 27.59
CA GLN A 26 -2.46 -0.71 28.61
C GLN A 26 -0.99 -0.81 28.19
N ARG A 27 -0.59 -1.97 27.65
CA ARG A 27 0.77 -2.18 27.14
C ARG A 27 1.13 -1.34 25.92
N ALA A 28 0.16 -0.95 25.09
CA ALA A 28 0.39 -0.03 23.98
C ALA A 28 0.59 1.41 24.46
N ARG A 29 -0.12 1.81 25.53
CA ARG A 29 -0.04 3.16 26.10
C ARG A 29 1.31 3.44 26.78
N ILE A 30 1.94 2.42 27.36
CA ILE A 30 3.22 2.56 28.08
C ILE A 30 4.47 2.34 27.20
N LEU A 31 4.30 2.09 25.89
CA LEU A 31 5.45 1.93 24.99
C LEU A 31 6.33 3.16 25.00
N SER A 32 7.63 2.94 25.17
CA SER A 32 8.67 3.94 24.99
C SER A 32 8.75 4.42 23.53
N PRO A 33 9.37 5.59 23.27
CA PRO A 33 9.54 6.08 21.91
C PRO A 33 10.25 5.11 20.95
N SER A 34 11.26 4.36 21.43
CA SER A 34 11.97 3.37 20.63
C SER A 34 11.11 2.16 20.28
N GLU A 35 10.29 1.69 21.23
CA GLU A 35 9.33 0.61 20.98
C GLU A 35 8.25 1.05 19.98
N ARG A 36 7.73 2.27 20.12
CA ARG A 36 6.76 2.84 19.16
C ARG A 36 7.34 2.96 17.76
N GLN A 37 8.59 3.43 17.66
CA GLN A 37 9.29 3.46 16.38
C GLN A 37 9.45 2.06 15.80
N THR A 38 9.73 1.06 16.62
CA THR A 38 9.87 -0.34 16.18
C THR A 38 8.54 -0.88 15.66
N VAL A 39 7.43 -0.66 16.38
CA VAL A 39 6.07 -1.02 15.95
C VAL A 39 5.70 -0.29 14.65
N GLY A 40 5.98 1.00 14.55
CA GLY A 40 5.69 1.77 13.34
C GLY A 40 6.50 1.28 12.13
N LYS A 41 7.80 1.02 12.30
CA LYS A 41 8.67 0.48 11.25
C LYS A 41 8.25 -0.92 10.80
N TYR A 42 7.73 -1.75 11.71
CA TYR A 42 7.19 -3.07 11.36
C TYR A 42 6.09 -2.97 10.29
N PHE A 43 5.20 -1.97 10.39
CA PHE A 43 4.15 -1.76 9.38
C PHE A 43 4.60 -0.93 8.17
N GLN A 44 5.78 -0.32 8.20
CA GLN A 44 6.26 0.61 7.17
C GLN A 44 6.91 -0.14 5.99
N ILE A 45 6.08 -0.69 5.10
CA ILE A 45 6.54 -1.39 3.90
C ILE A 45 6.91 -0.42 2.77
N ILE A 46 6.13 0.64 2.59
CA ILE A 46 6.34 1.64 1.53
C ILE A 46 7.36 2.68 1.99
N ASN A 47 8.47 2.77 1.25
CA ASN A 47 9.57 3.69 1.52
C ASN A 47 9.87 4.59 0.31
N GLY A 48 10.34 5.82 0.56
CA GLY A 48 10.75 6.75 -0.49
C GLY A 48 9.75 7.87 -0.81
N GLY A 49 10.29 8.97 -1.33
CA GLY A 49 9.57 10.23 -1.53
C GLY A 49 8.99 10.38 -2.95
N LYS A 50 8.75 11.64 -3.35
CA LYS A 50 8.20 12.00 -4.66
C LYS A 50 9.07 11.51 -5.83
N TYR A 51 10.39 11.47 -5.65
CA TYR A 51 11.36 11.14 -6.69
C TYR A 51 11.72 9.65 -6.75
N THR A 52 11.12 8.82 -5.89
CA THR A 52 11.37 7.38 -5.85
C THR A 52 10.28 6.65 -6.63
N TYR A 53 10.63 6.00 -7.75
CA TYR A 53 9.66 5.22 -8.54
C TYR A 53 9.36 3.86 -7.89
N LYS A 54 10.39 3.10 -7.51
CA LYS A 54 10.27 1.82 -6.80
C LYS A 54 10.37 2.03 -5.29
N LYS A 55 9.24 1.92 -4.60
CA LYS A 55 9.06 2.24 -3.17
C LYS A 55 9.00 1.04 -2.25
N VAL A 56 8.73 -0.14 -2.81
CA VAL A 56 8.73 -1.40 -2.07
C VAL A 56 9.91 -2.23 -2.58
N LYS A 57 10.67 -2.77 -1.62
CA LYS A 57 11.77 -3.68 -1.87
C LYS A 57 11.62 -4.84 -0.90
N LEU A 58 11.24 -6.00 -1.41
CA LEU A 58 11.12 -7.21 -0.62
C LEU A 58 12.46 -7.96 -0.60
N ASP A 59 12.73 -8.61 0.52
CA ASP A 59 13.83 -9.55 0.66
C ASP A 59 13.28 -10.95 0.96
N ASN A 60 14.16 -11.96 0.97
CA ASN A 60 13.77 -13.36 1.20
C ASN A 60 13.23 -13.64 2.61
N ARG A 61 13.19 -12.65 3.51
CA ARG A 61 12.56 -12.77 4.83
C ARG A 61 11.15 -12.23 4.72
N THR A 62 10.30 -12.92 3.96
CA THR A 62 8.90 -12.54 3.82
C THR A 62 8.22 -12.65 5.18
N GLN A 63 8.04 -11.50 5.82
CA GLN A 63 7.37 -11.39 7.10
C GLN A 63 5.90 -11.81 6.91
N TYR A 64 5.32 -12.47 7.92
CA TYR A 64 3.91 -12.85 7.91
C TYR A 64 2.98 -11.70 7.48
N LEU A 65 3.29 -10.47 7.92
CA LEU A 65 2.61 -9.24 7.51
C LEU A 65 2.53 -9.05 5.99
N ILE A 66 3.63 -9.29 5.27
CA ILE A 66 3.70 -9.11 3.81
C ILE A 66 2.81 -10.15 3.12
N SER A 67 2.91 -11.42 3.55
CA SER A 67 2.07 -12.50 2.99
C SER A 67 0.59 -12.21 3.22
N SER A 68 0.23 -11.89 4.46
CA SER A 68 -1.16 -11.57 4.84
C SER A 68 -1.71 -10.38 4.05
N ALA A 69 -0.90 -9.34 3.82
CA ALA A 69 -1.30 -8.20 3.01
C ALA A 69 -1.47 -8.58 1.52
N LEU A 70 -0.57 -9.38 0.96
CA LEU A 70 -0.67 -9.84 -0.43
C LEU A 70 -1.90 -10.73 -0.64
N ASP A 71 -2.25 -11.60 0.30
CA ASP A 71 -3.44 -12.44 0.23
C ASP A 71 -4.73 -11.60 0.13
N MET A 72 -4.78 -10.44 0.81
CA MET A 72 -5.88 -9.49 0.68
C MET A 72 -5.82 -8.69 -0.62
N ILE A 73 -4.63 -8.30 -1.08
CA ILE A 73 -4.45 -7.41 -2.24
C ILE A 73 -4.67 -8.15 -3.56
N ARG A 74 -4.15 -9.37 -3.73
CA ARG A 74 -4.21 -10.13 -4.99
C ARG A 74 -5.61 -10.20 -5.61
N PRO A 75 -6.69 -10.58 -4.88
CA PRO A 75 -8.02 -10.70 -5.48
C PRO A 75 -8.63 -9.35 -5.91
N ILE A 76 -8.24 -8.25 -5.24
CA ILE A 76 -8.79 -6.91 -5.53
C ILE A 76 -7.95 -6.10 -6.50
N PHE A 77 -6.68 -6.47 -6.71
CA PHE A 77 -5.73 -5.63 -7.45
C PHE A 77 -6.17 -5.38 -8.90
N VAL A 78 -6.50 -6.44 -9.65
CA VAL A 78 -6.90 -6.26 -11.05
C VAL A 78 -8.26 -5.57 -11.18
N PRO A 79 -9.32 -5.97 -10.45
CA PRO A 79 -10.62 -5.29 -10.53
C PRO A 79 -10.56 -3.81 -10.13
N PHE A 80 -9.95 -3.48 -8.99
CA PHE A 80 -10.01 -2.12 -8.45
C PHE A 80 -8.84 -1.26 -8.92
N ILE A 81 -7.60 -1.75 -8.85
CA ILE A 81 -6.43 -0.92 -9.15
C ILE A 81 -6.18 -0.86 -10.67
N VAL A 82 -6.19 -2.00 -11.35
CA VAL A 82 -5.87 -2.04 -12.79
C VAL A 82 -7.03 -1.54 -13.64
N LYS A 83 -8.27 -1.97 -13.36
CA LYS A 83 -9.43 -1.62 -14.19
C LYS A 83 -10.09 -0.31 -13.74
N GLU A 84 -10.54 -0.22 -12.48
CA GLU A 84 -11.31 0.94 -12.03
C GLU A 84 -10.44 2.21 -11.88
N GLN A 85 -9.28 2.10 -11.22
CA GLN A 85 -8.34 3.23 -11.13
C GLN A 85 -7.54 3.46 -12.43
N ASP A 86 -7.57 2.49 -13.34
CA ASP A 86 -6.98 2.55 -14.68
C ASP A 86 -5.49 2.98 -14.67
N ILE A 87 -4.69 2.37 -13.77
CA ILE A 87 -3.31 2.79 -13.51
C ILE A 87 -2.37 2.69 -14.72
N LEU A 88 -2.79 2.04 -15.81
CA LEU A 88 -2.02 1.87 -17.04
C LEU A 88 -2.73 2.41 -18.29
N GLY A 89 -3.86 3.12 -18.19
CA GLY A 89 -4.70 3.38 -19.36
C GLY A 89 -4.19 4.47 -20.28
N THR A 90 -3.44 5.44 -19.75
CA THR A 90 -2.83 6.51 -20.54
C THR A 90 -1.34 6.28 -20.76
N ASN A 91 -0.78 6.81 -21.85
CA ASN A 91 0.66 6.74 -22.12
C ASN A 91 1.50 7.42 -21.03
N GLU A 92 0.99 8.49 -20.40
CA GLU A 92 1.67 9.14 -19.27
C GLU A 92 1.74 8.21 -18.04
N ARG A 93 0.63 7.54 -17.71
CA ARG A 93 0.57 6.57 -16.60
C ARG A 93 1.46 5.36 -16.87
N LEU A 94 1.43 4.84 -18.09
CA LEU A 94 2.31 3.75 -18.55
C LEU A 94 3.79 4.14 -18.43
N ALA A 95 4.18 5.32 -18.93
CA ALA A 95 5.55 5.81 -18.83
C ALA A 95 6.02 5.94 -17.37
N LYS A 96 5.15 6.42 -16.47
CA LYS A 96 5.44 6.47 -15.02
C LYS A 96 5.58 5.08 -14.41
N PHE A 97 4.72 4.13 -14.78
CA PHE A 97 4.76 2.75 -14.31
C PHE A 97 6.08 2.06 -14.70
N LEU A 98 6.52 2.22 -15.95
CA LEU A 98 7.72 1.59 -16.48
C LEU A 98 9.01 2.04 -15.76
N ASN A 99 9.02 3.20 -15.10
CA ASN A 99 10.17 3.64 -14.29
C ASN A 99 10.40 2.79 -13.03
N VAL A 100 9.48 1.88 -12.68
CA VAL A 100 9.70 0.87 -11.63
C VAL A 100 10.66 -0.23 -12.10
N ILE A 101 10.76 -0.46 -13.42
CA ILE A 101 11.65 -1.45 -14.03
C ILE A 101 13.06 -0.89 -14.07
N TYR A 102 14.00 -1.53 -13.34
CA TYR A 102 15.36 -1.03 -13.23
C TYR A 102 16.13 -1.14 -14.55
N ASP A 103 16.01 -2.27 -15.23
CA ASP A 103 16.71 -2.55 -16.48
C ASP A 103 16.20 -1.67 -17.63
N ALA A 104 17.12 -1.18 -18.47
CA ALA A 104 16.75 -0.34 -19.60
C ALA A 104 16.22 -1.17 -20.78
N GLU A 105 16.77 -2.36 -21.01
CA GLU A 105 16.36 -3.24 -22.11
C GLU A 105 14.97 -3.81 -21.84
N ASP A 106 14.73 -4.33 -20.63
CA ASP A 106 13.40 -4.84 -20.25
C ASP A 106 12.35 -3.74 -20.25
N ARG A 107 12.71 -2.53 -19.83
CA ARG A 107 11.79 -1.39 -19.81
C ARG A 107 11.37 -0.99 -21.22
N GLU A 108 12.30 -0.98 -22.17
CA GLU A 108 12.00 -0.64 -23.56
C GLU A 108 11.23 -1.76 -24.27
N ALA A 109 11.55 -3.02 -23.97
CA ALA A 109 10.80 -4.17 -24.46
C ALA A 109 9.34 -4.15 -23.98
N LEU A 110 9.13 -3.94 -22.68
CA LEU A 110 7.80 -3.78 -22.09
C LEU A 110 7.07 -2.56 -22.65
N ARG A 111 7.75 -1.42 -22.83
CA ARG A 111 7.18 -0.23 -23.45
C ARG A 111 6.62 -0.55 -24.83
N SER A 112 7.46 -1.11 -25.70
CA SER A 112 7.11 -1.44 -27.09
C SER A 112 5.90 -2.38 -27.17
N GLN A 113 5.81 -3.36 -26.28
CA GLN A 113 4.67 -4.27 -26.22
C GLN A 113 3.41 -3.61 -25.67
N MET A 114 3.52 -2.89 -24.54
CA MET A 114 2.37 -2.34 -23.82
C MET A 114 1.75 -1.12 -24.49
N GLU A 115 2.52 -0.30 -25.22
CA GLU A 115 2.00 0.87 -25.94
C GLU A 115 1.03 0.48 -27.06
N THR A 116 1.17 -0.71 -27.65
CA THR A 116 0.27 -1.23 -28.69
C THR A 116 -1.09 -1.70 -28.14
N LEU A 117 -1.22 -1.82 -26.82
CA LEU A 117 -2.41 -2.34 -26.16
C LEU A 117 -3.32 -1.20 -25.72
N GLU A 118 -4.63 -1.45 -25.77
CA GLU A 118 -5.65 -0.42 -25.50
C GLU A 118 -6.02 -0.31 -24.02
N THR A 119 -6.05 -1.44 -23.29
CA THR A 119 -6.59 -1.48 -21.93
C THR A 119 -5.51 -1.67 -20.87
N SER A 120 -5.73 -1.10 -19.68
CA SER A 120 -4.88 -1.36 -18.51
C SER A 120 -4.76 -2.86 -18.17
N SER A 121 -5.82 -3.63 -18.38
CA SER A 121 -5.82 -5.08 -18.11
C SER A 121 -4.91 -5.85 -19.07
N GLN A 122 -4.97 -5.56 -20.38
CA GLN A 122 -4.06 -6.17 -21.35
C GLN A 122 -2.61 -5.81 -21.02
N ARG A 123 -2.34 -4.53 -20.77
CA ARG A 123 -1.02 -4.04 -20.37
C ARG A 123 -0.49 -4.75 -19.13
N TRP A 124 -1.32 -4.88 -18.09
CA TRP A 124 -0.94 -5.59 -16.86
C TRP A 124 -0.66 -7.07 -17.11
N ASN A 125 -1.49 -7.78 -17.87
CA ASN A 125 -1.27 -9.19 -18.18
C ASN A 125 0.01 -9.40 -19.00
N THR A 126 0.28 -8.54 -19.99
CA THR A 126 1.53 -8.56 -20.76
C THR A 126 2.73 -8.36 -19.85
N PHE A 127 2.66 -7.41 -18.91
CA PHE A 127 3.70 -7.21 -17.91
C PHE A 127 3.93 -8.45 -17.04
N VAL A 128 2.87 -9.04 -16.48
CA VAL A 128 2.96 -10.25 -15.64
C VAL A 128 3.60 -11.41 -16.42
N CYS A 129 3.09 -11.71 -17.61
CA CYS A 129 3.64 -12.79 -18.44
C CYS A 129 5.09 -12.52 -18.83
N TYR A 130 5.48 -11.27 -19.11
CA TYR A 130 6.86 -10.93 -19.42
C TYR A 130 7.79 -11.23 -18.23
N ILE A 131 7.40 -10.82 -17.02
CA ILE A 131 8.19 -11.07 -15.81
C ILE A 131 8.27 -12.56 -15.47
N GLU A 132 7.17 -13.30 -15.56
CA GLU A 132 7.15 -14.75 -15.33
C GLU A 132 8.09 -15.48 -16.31
N ASN A 133 8.06 -15.10 -17.60
CA ASN A 133 8.97 -15.66 -18.60
C ASN A 133 10.45 -15.35 -18.34
N LEU A 134 10.78 -14.19 -17.77
CA LEU A 134 12.16 -13.85 -17.39
C LEU A 134 12.65 -14.71 -16.24
N LEU A 135 11.78 -14.96 -15.26
CA LEU A 135 12.08 -15.83 -14.14
C LEU A 135 12.39 -17.25 -14.65
N ASP A 136 11.58 -17.82 -15.53
CA ASP A 136 11.81 -19.19 -16.03
C ASP A 136 13.12 -19.37 -16.82
N LYS A 137 13.57 -18.33 -17.53
CA LYS A 137 14.70 -18.44 -18.48
C LYS A 137 16.08 -18.27 -17.85
N THR A 138 16.23 -17.57 -16.72
CA THR A 138 17.57 -17.12 -16.27
C THR A 138 17.81 -17.20 -14.76
N LYS A 139 18.73 -18.08 -14.33
CA LYS A 139 19.19 -18.20 -12.92
C LYS A 139 19.78 -16.91 -12.33
N LYS A 140 20.32 -16.00 -13.14
CA LYS A 140 20.93 -14.73 -12.69
C LYS A 140 19.92 -13.58 -12.50
N GLU A 141 18.91 -13.45 -13.35
CA GLU A 141 17.91 -12.36 -13.24
C GLU A 141 16.80 -12.68 -12.23
N HIS A 142 16.65 -13.95 -11.81
CA HIS A 142 15.66 -14.36 -10.81
C HIS A 142 15.62 -13.38 -9.63
N HIS A 143 16.75 -13.08 -9.00
CA HIS A 143 16.78 -12.23 -7.80
C HIS A 143 16.32 -10.78 -8.04
N LYS A 144 16.42 -10.27 -9.26
CA LYS A 144 16.04 -8.90 -9.62
C LYS A 144 14.53 -8.73 -9.76
N TYR A 145 13.85 -9.78 -10.23
CA TYR A 145 12.43 -9.76 -10.56
C TYR A 145 11.54 -10.65 -9.70
N THR A 146 12.11 -11.51 -8.84
CA THR A 146 11.37 -12.50 -8.01
C THR A 146 10.14 -11.91 -7.35
N TYR A 147 10.28 -10.71 -6.77
CA TYR A 147 9.21 -10.07 -6.01
C TYR A 147 8.57 -8.88 -6.73
N LEU A 148 8.91 -8.61 -8.00
CA LEU A 148 8.54 -7.35 -8.64
C LEU A 148 7.02 -7.15 -8.73
N ILE A 149 6.28 -8.21 -9.07
CA ILE A 149 4.81 -8.15 -9.16
C ILE A 149 4.22 -7.82 -7.78
N ASP A 150 4.69 -8.49 -6.74
CA ASP A 150 4.23 -8.32 -5.36
C ASP A 150 4.59 -6.93 -4.81
N GLU A 151 5.80 -6.45 -5.08
CA GLU A 151 6.27 -5.11 -4.73
C GLU A 151 5.39 -4.03 -5.38
N ILE A 152 4.99 -4.21 -6.64
CA ILE A 152 4.08 -3.30 -7.33
C ILE A 152 2.69 -3.35 -6.69
N MET A 153 2.15 -4.55 -6.44
CA MET A 153 0.84 -4.70 -5.79
C MET A 153 0.81 -3.97 -4.43
N LEU A 154 1.85 -4.17 -3.62
CA LEU A 154 2.01 -3.48 -2.34
C LEU A 154 2.18 -1.96 -2.52
N GLN A 155 2.97 -1.50 -3.47
CA GLN A 155 3.21 -0.07 -3.67
C GLN A 155 1.94 0.74 -4.00
N TYR A 156 1.01 0.13 -4.73
CA TYR A 156 -0.25 0.76 -5.14
C TYR A 156 -1.36 0.60 -4.09
N THR A 157 -1.33 -0.47 -3.29
CA THR A 157 -2.49 -0.86 -2.46
C THR A 157 -2.21 -0.85 -0.96
N TYR A 158 -0.97 -1.08 -0.53
CA TYR A 158 -0.62 -1.15 0.88
C TYR A 158 -0.75 0.24 1.55
N PRO A 159 -1.25 0.33 2.80
CA PRO A 159 -1.47 1.60 3.48
C PRO A 159 -0.17 2.40 3.66
N ARG A 160 -0.23 3.70 3.33
CA ARG A 160 0.84 4.64 3.65
C ARG A 160 0.59 5.25 5.02
N MET A 161 1.45 4.91 5.97
CA MET A 161 1.38 5.45 7.33
C MET A 161 2.17 6.74 7.46
N ASP A 162 1.58 7.74 8.14
CA ASP A 162 2.34 8.87 8.66
C ASP A 162 3.08 8.44 9.93
N ILE A 163 4.29 7.94 9.74
CA ILE A 163 5.08 7.30 10.80
C ILE A 163 5.36 8.23 11.97
N LYS A 164 5.52 9.54 11.73
CA LYS A 164 5.86 10.53 12.75
C LYS A 164 4.75 10.71 13.79
N VAL A 165 3.49 10.47 13.38
CA VAL A 165 2.32 10.45 14.27
C VAL A 165 2.41 9.30 15.27
N THR A 166 3.09 8.20 14.90
CA THR A 166 3.20 6.98 15.72
C THR A 166 4.43 7.00 16.64
N GLU A 167 5.55 7.58 16.19
CA GLU A 167 6.84 7.52 16.89
C GLU A 167 6.90 8.31 18.19
N THR A 168 6.12 9.38 18.34
CA THR A 168 6.24 10.32 19.46
C THR A 168 5.06 10.23 20.43
N MET A 169 5.34 10.25 21.74
CA MET A 169 4.32 10.20 22.80
C MET A 169 3.43 11.45 22.83
N ASN A 170 3.98 12.60 22.43
CA ASN A 170 3.33 13.89 22.58
C ASN A 170 2.63 14.35 21.30
N HIS A 171 2.47 13.46 20.31
CA HIS A 171 1.78 13.81 19.08
C HIS A 171 0.30 14.07 19.35
N LEU A 172 -0.19 15.26 19.01
CA LEU A 172 -1.60 15.59 19.14
C LEU A 172 -2.36 15.04 17.93
N LEU A 173 -3.33 14.17 18.21
CA LEU A 173 -4.22 13.61 17.20
C LEU A 173 -5.63 14.16 17.39
N LYS A 174 -6.35 14.42 16.29
CA LYS A 174 -7.74 14.86 16.36
C LYS A 174 -8.59 13.83 17.10
N GLY A 175 -9.31 14.26 18.12
CA GLY A 175 -10.20 13.42 18.90
C GLY A 175 -11.38 12.87 18.08
N PRO A 176 -11.95 11.72 18.50
CA PRO A 176 -13.24 11.25 17.98
C PRO A 176 -14.33 12.32 18.19
N PHE A 177 -15.34 12.32 17.31
CA PHE A 177 -16.49 13.22 17.31
C PHE A 177 -16.19 14.71 17.07
N CYS A 178 -14.94 15.08 16.80
CA CYS A 178 -14.62 16.45 16.37
C CYS A 178 -15.20 16.76 14.97
N VAL A 179 -15.67 17.99 14.77
CA VAL A 179 -16.12 18.50 13.47
C VAL A 179 -14.91 18.89 12.62
N HIS A 180 -14.84 18.42 11.37
CA HIS A 180 -13.80 18.86 10.45
C HIS A 180 -14.16 20.24 9.85
N PRO A 181 -13.33 21.29 10.05
CA PRO A 181 -13.74 22.68 9.85
C PRO A 181 -14.09 23.04 8.41
N LYS A 182 -13.52 22.33 7.42
CA LYS A 182 -13.80 22.59 5.99
C LYS A 182 -14.93 21.77 5.40
N THR A 183 -15.25 20.63 6.01
CA THR A 183 -16.22 19.66 5.43
C THR A 183 -17.49 19.57 6.25
N GLY A 184 -17.49 20.05 7.51
CA GLY A 184 -18.61 19.91 8.44
C GLY A 184 -18.81 18.48 8.97
N LYS A 185 -18.17 17.48 8.35
CA LYS A 185 -18.29 16.06 8.73
C LYS A 185 -17.71 15.79 10.11
N ILE A 186 -18.36 14.87 10.82
CA ILE A 186 -17.96 14.43 12.16
C ILE A 186 -16.89 13.33 12.06
N SER A 187 -15.90 13.35 12.95
CA SER A 187 -14.93 12.28 13.09
C SER A 187 -15.53 11.05 13.78
N VAL A 188 -16.34 10.29 13.05
CA VAL A 188 -17.07 9.13 13.58
C VAL A 188 -16.18 7.89 13.72
N PRO A 189 -16.26 7.18 14.86
CA PRO A 189 -15.75 5.81 14.95
C PRO A 189 -16.51 4.86 14.03
N PHE A 190 -15.85 3.83 13.52
CA PHE A 190 -16.49 2.78 12.72
C PHE A 190 -15.96 1.38 13.08
N SER A 191 -16.79 0.36 12.84
CA SER A 191 -16.41 -1.04 13.06
C SER A 191 -15.65 -1.60 11.87
N ILE A 192 -14.62 -2.41 12.14
CA ILE A 192 -13.88 -3.15 11.11
C ILE A 192 -14.79 -4.18 10.43
N SER A 193 -15.71 -4.80 11.18
CA SER A 193 -16.60 -5.86 10.67
C SER A 193 -17.57 -5.38 9.59
N THR A 194 -17.79 -4.07 9.48
CA THR A 194 -18.71 -3.44 8.54
C THR A 194 -18.00 -2.35 7.73
N VAL A 195 -16.67 -2.46 7.56
CA VAL A 195 -15.86 -1.41 6.92
C VAL A 195 -16.24 -1.20 5.44
N ASP A 196 -16.64 -2.26 4.74
CA ASP A 196 -17.04 -2.18 3.33
C ASP A 196 -18.34 -1.40 3.12
N GLU A 197 -19.17 -1.27 4.17
CA GLU A 197 -20.41 -0.49 4.16
C GLU A 197 -20.17 0.98 4.53
N PHE A 198 -18.97 1.33 5.01
CA PHE A 198 -18.67 2.67 5.50
C PHE A 198 -18.50 3.66 4.33
N SER A 199 -19.53 4.48 4.10
CA SER A 199 -19.48 5.57 3.12
C SER A 199 -19.06 6.88 3.77
N THR A 200 -17.96 7.47 3.30
CA THR A 200 -17.51 8.78 3.80
C THR A 200 -18.44 9.93 3.43
N ASP A 201 -19.32 9.75 2.44
CA ASP A 201 -20.27 10.78 1.99
C ASP A 201 -21.50 10.89 2.87
N ASN A 202 -21.81 9.83 3.61
CA ASN A 202 -22.96 9.74 4.50
C ASN A 202 -22.57 9.95 5.98
N VAL A 203 -21.45 10.64 6.23
CA VAL A 203 -20.94 10.98 7.57
C VAL A 203 -21.25 12.42 7.93
#